data_AF-A0A7J6ELC1-F1
#
_entry.id   AF-A0A7J6ELC1-F1
#
_cell.length_a   1.000
_cell.length_b   1.000
_cell.length_c   1.000
_cell.angle_alpha   90.00
_cell.angle_beta   90.00
_cell.angle_gamma   90.00
#
_symmetry.space_group_name_H-M   'P 1'
#
loop_
_entity.id
_entity.type
_entity.pdbx_description
1 polymer ?
#
loop_
_entity_poly.entity_id
_entity_poly.type
_entity_poly.pdbx_seq_one_letter_code
_entity_poly.pdbx_strand_id
1 'polypeptide(L)'
;MNEVTYGILLNRYAAAHMVDEAIGVFKRRKDFGFAFELDLLAFQTLLMWLCRGNVHEAKRFWSDLLASGCHPDLFTCGIFINALTKKGKLGTALKLFRAMWGYKRCNPDVTILGCEPNAATYNTLIKYL
;
A
#
# COMPACT_ATOMS: atom_id res chain seq x y z
N MET A 1 4.07 16.14 18.20
CA MET A 1 3.77 16.19 16.75
C MET A 1 2.29 15.90 16.60
N ASN A 2 1.55 16.59 15.74
CA ASN A 2 0.15 16.25 15.46
C ASN A 2 0.04 15.50 14.13
N GLU A 3 -1.10 14.85 13.89
CA GLU A 3 -1.36 13.97 12.74
C GLU A 3 -1.14 14.67 11.39
N VAL A 4 -1.61 15.92 11.26
CA VAL A 4 -1.40 16.74 10.06
C VAL A 4 0.08 16.95 9.76
N THR A 5 0.88 17.29 10.77
CA THR A 5 2.33 17.48 10.63
C THR A 5 3.04 16.18 10.26
N TYR A 6 2.59 15.06 10.82
CA TYR A 6 3.13 13.73 10.52
C TYR A 6 2.85 13.31 9.07
N GLY A 7 1.61 13.50 8.59
CA GLY A 7 1.24 13.22 7.21
C GLY A 7 2.01 14.08 6.20
N ILE A 8 2.19 15.38 6.50
CA ILE A 8 3.03 16.26 5.68
C ILE A 8 4.47 15.76 5.65
N LEU A 9 5.05 15.41 6.80
CA LEU A 9 6.44 14.95 6.90
C LEU A 9 6.67 13.68 6.07
N LEU A 10 5.77 12.70 6.18
CA LEU A 10 5.82 11.47 5.38
C LEU A 10 5.69 11.74 3.88
N ASN A 11 4.76 12.61 3.48
CA ASN A 11 4.58 12.98 2.07
C ASN A 11 5.86 13.65 1.53
N ARG A 12 6.47 14.56 2.29
CA ARG A 12 7.72 15.23 1.89
C ARG A 12 8.89 14.26 1.74
N TYR A 13 9.08 13.32 2.67
CA TYR A 13 10.10 12.29 2.53
C TYR A 13 9.84 11.40 1.30
N ALA A 14 8.59 10.97 1.10
CA ALA A 14 8.23 10.12 -0.02
C ALA A 14 8.40 10.84 -1.38
N ALA A 15 7.99 12.10 -1.48
CA ALA A 15 8.15 12.94 -2.68
C ALA A 15 9.62 13.27 -3.00
N ALA A 16 10.48 13.29 -1.98
CA ALA A 16 11.91 13.46 -2.13
C ALA A 16 12.66 12.15 -2.41
N HIS A 17 11.96 11.02 -2.59
CA HIS A 17 12.55 9.68 -2.72
C HIS A 17 13.42 9.25 -1.52
N MET A 18 13.26 9.90 -0.37
CA MET A 18 13.91 9.59 0.90
C MET A 18 13.12 8.49 1.64
N VAL A 19 13.17 7.29 1.06
CA VAL A 19 12.32 6.17 1.44
C VAL A 19 12.67 5.63 2.83
N ASP A 20 13.97 5.51 3.15
CA ASP A 20 14.40 4.94 4.43
C ASP A 20 14.05 5.87 5.59
N GLU A 21 14.13 7.18 5.37
CA GLU A 21 13.68 8.21 6.31
C GLU A 21 12.16 8.15 6.51
N ALA A 22 11.38 8.02 5.42
CA ALA A 22 9.93 7.86 5.50
C ALA A 22 9.56 6.60 6.30
N ILE A 23 10.25 5.48 6.08
CA ILE A 23 10.07 4.24 6.85
C ILE A 23 10.46 4.43 8.31
N GLY A 24 11.56 5.15 8.59
CA GLY A 24 12.03 5.44 9.95
C GLY A 24 11.01 6.26 10.73
N VAL A 25 10.47 7.31 10.13
CA VAL A 25 9.39 8.13 10.71
C VAL A 25 8.14 7.30 10.93
N PHE A 26 7.78 6.45 9.96
CA PHE A 26 6.64 5.53 10.08
C PHE A 26 6.77 4.57 11.27
N LYS A 27 7.95 3.98 11.50
CA LYS A 27 8.19 3.05 12.61
C LYS A 27 8.07 3.71 13.98
N ARG A 28 8.34 5.02 14.05
CA ARG A 28 8.25 5.83 15.27
C ARG A 28 6.86 6.42 15.53
N ARG A 29 5.86 6.14 14.70
CA ARG A 29 4.46 6.60 14.88
C ARG A 29 3.90 6.36 16.28
N LYS A 30 4.23 5.22 16.87
CA LYS A 30 3.81 4.79 18.21
C LYS A 30 4.38 5.70 19.30
N ASP A 31 5.58 6.23 19.09
CA ASP A 31 6.23 7.18 20.00
C ASP A 31 5.50 8.54 20.00
N PHE A 32 4.71 8.82 18.97
CA PHE A 32 3.91 10.04 18.84
C PHE A 32 2.47 9.87 19.33
N GLY A 33 2.08 8.67 19.81
CA GLY A 33 0.73 8.40 20.33
C GLY A 33 -0.36 8.34 19.24
N PHE A 34 0.01 8.21 17.97
CA PHE A 34 -0.98 8.14 16.88
C PHE A 34 -1.61 6.75 16.79
N ALA A 35 -2.94 6.71 16.77
CA ALA A 35 -3.73 5.49 16.61
C ALA A 35 -3.58 4.91 15.19
N PHE A 36 -3.81 3.60 15.06
CA PHE A 36 -3.50 2.90 13.81
C PHE A 36 -4.38 3.29 12.61
N GLU A 37 -5.56 3.84 12.89
CA GLU A 37 -6.65 3.99 11.92
C GLU A 37 -6.59 5.27 11.06
N LEU A 38 -5.76 6.25 11.42
CA LEU A 38 -5.87 7.63 10.89
C LEU A 38 -5.02 7.93 9.64
N ASP A 39 -4.01 7.10 9.32
CA ASP A 39 -2.96 7.49 8.34
C ASP A 39 -3.04 6.82 6.97
N LEU A 40 -4.25 6.49 6.50
CA LEU A 40 -4.47 5.86 5.19
C LEU A 40 -3.80 6.62 4.03
N LEU A 41 -3.89 7.96 4.02
CA LEU A 41 -3.31 8.78 2.96
C LEU A 41 -1.78 8.75 2.95
N ALA A 42 -1.15 8.75 4.14
CA ALA A 42 0.30 8.70 4.25
C ALA A 42 0.85 7.33 3.80
N PHE A 43 0.14 6.25 4.11
CA PHE A 43 0.47 4.90 3.65
C PHE A 43 0.33 4.75 2.14
N GLN A 44 -0.79 5.22 1.59
CA GLN A 44 -1.04 5.19 0.15
C GLN A 44 0.04 5.95 -0.61
N THR A 45 0.43 7.13 -0.12
CA THR A 45 1.49 7.95 -0.71
C THR A 45 2.82 7.21 -0.71
N LEU A 46 3.30 6.74 0.46
CA LEU A 46 4.59 6.05 0.56
C LEU A 46 4.61 4.76 -0.27
N LEU A 47 3.53 3.98 -0.24
CA LEU A 47 3.37 2.77 -1.03
C LEU A 47 3.42 3.05 -2.54
N MET A 48 2.76 4.12 -3.01
CA MET A 48 2.80 4.54 -4.41
C MET A 48 4.23 4.91 -4.85
N TRP A 49 4.97 5.67 -4.04
CA TRP A 49 6.36 6.04 -4.32
C TRP A 49 7.29 4.81 -4.34
N LEU A 50 7.16 3.94 -3.34
CA LEU A 50 7.89 2.67 -3.26
C LEU A 50 7.63 1.77 -4.47
N CYS A 51 6.38 1.67 -4.89
CA CYS A 51 5.99 0.89 -6.06
C CYS A 51 6.60 1.40 -7.37
N ARG A 52 6.82 2.72 -7.48
CA ARG A 52 7.47 3.34 -8.65
C ARG A 52 8.98 3.11 -8.66
N GLY A 53 9.63 3.24 -7.50
CA GLY A 53 11.07 3.04 -7.35
C GLY A 53 11.48 1.57 -7.27
N ASN A 54 11.20 0.93 -6.13
CA ASN A 54 11.65 -0.42 -5.81
C ASN A 54 10.53 -1.29 -5.23
N VAL A 55 10.01 -2.23 -6.04
CA VAL A 55 8.92 -3.13 -5.63
C VAL A 55 9.31 -4.07 -4.47
N HIS A 56 10.60 -4.31 -4.23
CA HIS A 56 11.05 -5.12 -3.10
C HIS A 56 10.91 -4.37 -1.77
N GLU A 57 11.24 -3.07 -1.76
CA GLU A 57 10.99 -2.21 -0.60
C GLU A 57 9.49 -2.01 -0.38
N ALA A 58 8.70 -1.88 -1.46
CA ALA A 58 7.24 -1.85 -1.36
C ALA A 58 6.68 -3.11 -0.67
N LYS A 59 7.22 -4.29 -0.98
CA LYS A 59 6.86 -5.55 -0.29
C LYS A 59 7.26 -5.55 1.18
N ARG A 60 8.47 -5.10 1.51
CA ARG A 60 8.95 -5.01 2.90
C ARG A 60 8.08 -4.06 3.72
N PHE A 61 7.79 -2.88 3.16
CA PHE A 61 6.90 -1.90 3.79
C PHE A 61 5.49 -2.44 3.97
N TRP A 62 4.94 -3.16 2.98
CA TRP A 62 3.64 -3.81 3.09
C TRP A 62 3.61 -4.83 4.24
N SER A 63 4.65 -5.66 4.38
CA SER A 63 4.77 -6.58 5.51
C SER A 63 4.86 -5.87 6.86
N ASP A 64 5.66 -4.81 6.95
CA ASP A 64 5.78 -3.98 8.16
C ASP A 64 4.43 -3.33 8.52
N LEU A 65 3.66 -2.89 7.50
CA LEU A 65 2.32 -2.32 7.66
C LEU A 65 1.36 -3.34 8.29
N LEU A 66 1.29 -4.55 7.75
CA LEU A 66 0.42 -5.61 8.28
C LEU A 66 0.85 -6.05 9.69
N ALA A 67 2.16 -6.20 9.92
CA ALA A 67 2.70 -6.59 11.24
C ALA A 67 2.43 -5.54 12.32
N SER A 68 2.27 -4.27 11.93
CA SER A 68 1.91 -3.19 12.84
C SER A 68 0.45 -3.22 13.31
N GLY A 69 -0.36 -4.15 12.80
CA GLY A 69 -1.80 -4.22 13.09
C GLY A 69 -2.63 -3.22 12.26
N CYS A 70 -1.99 -2.52 11.32
CA CYS A 70 -2.70 -1.69 10.37
C CYS A 70 -3.43 -2.57 9.35
N HIS A 71 -4.72 -2.30 9.16
CA HIS A 71 -5.52 -2.96 8.13
C HIS A 71 -5.63 -2.02 6.92
N PRO A 72 -4.85 -2.25 5.84
CA PRO A 72 -4.98 -1.44 4.63
C PRO A 72 -6.41 -1.52 4.09
N ASP A 73 -6.91 -0.40 3.59
CA ASP A 73 -8.22 -0.35 2.97
C ASP A 73 -8.18 -0.85 1.52
N LEU A 74 -9.36 -0.86 0.90
CA LEU A 74 -9.57 -1.26 -0.48
C LEU A 74 -8.63 -0.53 -1.46
N PHE A 75 -8.49 0.77 -1.30
CA PHE A 75 -7.69 1.63 -2.17
C PHE A 75 -6.19 1.35 -2.04
N THR A 76 -5.71 1.20 -0.80
CA THR A 76 -4.30 0.88 -0.49
C THR A 76 -3.90 -0.47 -1.09
N CYS A 77 -4.79 -1.47 -1.02
CA CYS A 77 -4.58 -2.76 -1.68
C CYS A 77 -4.55 -2.62 -3.21
N GLY A 78 -5.47 -1.82 -3.79
CA GLY A 78 -5.53 -1.56 -5.23
C GLY A 78 -4.24 -0.95 -5.78
N ILE A 79 -3.64 0.03 -5.09
CA ILE A 79 -2.34 0.61 -5.45
C ILE A 79 -1.29 -0.49 -5.58
N PHE A 80 -1.19 -1.37 -4.59
CA PHE A 80 -0.13 -2.38 -4.57
C PHE A 80 -0.34 -3.48 -5.61
N ILE A 81 -1.59 -3.93 -5.79
CA ILE A 81 -1.95 -4.91 -6.83
C ILE A 81 -1.62 -4.38 -8.22
N ASN A 82 -1.96 -3.12 -8.51
CA ASN A 82 -1.66 -2.48 -9.80
C ASN A 82 -0.13 -2.41 -10.02
N ALA A 83 0.61 -1.97 -9.00
CA ALA A 83 2.07 -1.91 -9.07
C ALA A 83 2.73 -3.28 -9.31
N LEU A 84 2.30 -4.30 -8.57
CA LEU A 84 2.81 -5.67 -8.72
C LEU A 84 2.51 -6.22 -10.12
N THR A 85 1.32 -5.96 -10.65
CA THR A 85 0.93 -6.38 -12.01
C THR A 85 1.76 -5.68 -13.08
N LYS A 86 1.95 -4.36 -12.99
CA LYS A 86 2.81 -3.59 -13.92
C LYS A 86 4.27 -4.04 -13.91
N LYS A 87 4.75 -4.62 -12.81
CA LYS A 87 6.10 -5.18 -12.67
C LYS A 87 6.16 -6.70 -12.98
N GLY A 88 5.08 -7.29 -13.51
CA GLY A 88 5.01 -8.71 -13.87
C GLY A 88 4.96 -9.67 -12.67
N LYS A 89 4.78 -9.18 -11.44
CA LYS A 89 4.74 -9.99 -10.20
C LYS A 89 3.33 -10.54 -9.92
N LEU A 90 2.71 -11.12 -10.94
CA LEU A 90 1.31 -11.59 -10.94
C LEU A 90 0.98 -12.54 -9.79
N GLY A 91 1.83 -13.53 -9.51
CA GLY A 91 1.60 -14.46 -8.41
C GLY A 91 1.57 -13.78 -7.03
N THR A 92 2.32 -12.68 -6.84
CA THR A 92 2.23 -11.89 -5.60
C THR A 92 0.94 -11.06 -5.56
N ALA A 93 0.57 -10.45 -6.70
CA ALA A 93 -0.67 -9.69 -6.82
C ALA A 93 -1.91 -10.55 -6.52
N LEU A 94 -1.96 -11.78 -7.06
CA LEU A 94 -3.03 -12.75 -6.80
C LEU A 94 -3.10 -13.18 -5.33
N LYS A 95 -1.95 -13.44 -4.69
CA LYS A 95 -1.90 -13.76 -3.26
C LYS A 95 -2.47 -12.63 -2.41
N LEU A 96 -2.10 -11.39 -2.74
CA LEU A 96 -2.62 -10.21 -2.05
C LEU A 96 -4.12 -10.06 -2.27
N PHE A 97 -4.59 -10.17 -3.53
CA PHE A 97 -6.01 -10.11 -3.87
C PHE A 97 -6.83 -11.13 -3.07
N ARG A 98 -6.37 -12.39 -2.99
CA ARG A 98 -7.02 -13.44 -2.19
C ARG A 98 -7.01 -13.14 -0.69
N ALA A 99 -5.95 -12.53 -0.17
CA ALA A 99 -5.87 -12.14 1.23
C ALA A 99 -6.86 -11.03 1.60
N MET A 100 -7.34 -10.24 0.63
CA MET A 100 -8.28 -9.14 0.88
C MET A 100 -9.60 -9.62 1.49
N TRP A 101 -10.11 -10.78 1.10
CA TRP A 101 -11.32 -11.37 1.71
C TRP A 101 -11.20 -11.63 3.22
N GLY A 102 -9.98 -11.76 3.74
CA GLY A 102 -9.72 -11.93 5.17
C GLY A 102 -9.66 -10.61 5.96
N TYR A 103 -9.62 -9.46 5.29
CA TYR A 103 -9.57 -8.16 5.96
C TYR A 103 -10.98 -7.62 6.16
N LYS A 104 -11.37 -7.36 7.42
CA LYS A 104 -12.70 -6.82 7.79
C LYS A 104 -13.07 -5.52 7.05
N ARG A 105 -12.08 -4.75 6.56
CA ARG A 105 -12.24 -3.48 5.84
C ARG A 105 -12.00 -3.57 4.32
N CYS A 106 -11.77 -4.77 3.76
CA CYS A 106 -11.63 -4.98 2.32
C CYS A 106 -12.66 -6.00 1.86
N ASN A 107 -13.78 -5.55 1.29
CA ASN A 107 -14.60 -6.43 0.49
C ASN A 107 -14.16 -6.29 -0.97
N PRO A 108 -13.54 -7.30 -1.58
CA PRO A 108 -13.05 -7.17 -2.94
C PRO A 108 -14.18 -7.22 -3.96
N ASP A 109 -14.61 -6.03 -4.39
CA ASP A 109 -15.49 -5.85 -5.54
C ASP A 109 -14.66 -5.48 -6.79
N VAL A 110 -15.27 -5.63 -7.97
CA VAL A 110 -14.69 -5.33 -9.30
C VAL A 110 -14.18 -3.87 -9.38
N THR A 111 -14.59 -3.01 -8.46
CA THR A 111 -14.16 -1.61 -8.31
C THR A 111 -12.77 -1.39 -7.67
N ILE A 112 -12.12 -2.39 -7.04
CA ILE A 112 -10.67 -2.29 -6.67
C ILE A 112 -9.81 -2.02 -7.91
N LEU A 113 -10.30 -2.49 -9.06
CA LEU A 113 -9.73 -2.29 -10.37
C LEU A 113 -10.06 -0.88 -10.93
N GLY A 114 -10.36 0.11 -10.09
CA GLY A 114 -10.68 1.49 -10.50
C GLY A 114 -9.46 2.41 -10.72
N CYS A 115 -8.25 2.02 -10.28
CA CYS A 115 -7.03 2.77 -10.58
C CYS A 115 -6.47 2.36 -11.95
N GLU A 116 -7.13 2.77 -13.03
CA GLU A 116 -6.84 2.39 -14.44
C GLU A 116 -5.96 1.12 -14.58
N PRO A 117 -6.53 -0.06 -14.33
CA PRO A 117 -5.97 -1.30 -14.81
C PRO A 117 -6.20 -1.30 -16.31
N ASN A 118 -5.11 -1.20 -17.05
CA ASN A 118 -5.05 -1.66 -18.42
C ASN A 118 -5.73 -3.05 -18.53
N ALA A 119 -6.43 -3.31 -19.63
CA ALA A 119 -7.14 -4.56 -19.91
C ALA A 119 -6.29 -5.83 -19.66
N ALA A 120 -4.96 -5.70 -19.68
CA ALA A 120 -4.02 -6.74 -19.25
C ALA A 120 -4.20 -7.18 -17.79
N THR A 121 -4.46 -6.28 -16.84
CA THR A 121 -4.69 -6.63 -15.42
C THR A 121 -5.99 -7.43 -15.27
N TYR A 122 -7.05 -7.04 -15.98
CA TYR A 122 -8.35 -7.74 -16.04
C TYR A 122 -8.23 -9.13 -16.67
N ASN A 123 -7.67 -9.19 -17.88
CA ASN A 123 -7.50 -10.43 -18.64
C ASN A 123 -6.54 -11.40 -17.94
N THR A 124 -5.56 -10.90 -17.19
CA THR A 124 -4.60 -11.75 -16.51
C THR A 124 -5.17 -12.30 -15.21
N LEU A 125 -5.83 -11.48 -14.38
CA LEU A 125 -6.37 -11.98 -13.09
C LEU A 125 -7.56 -12.93 -13.31
N ILE A 126 -8.43 -12.65 -14.29
CA ILE A 126 -9.57 -13.52 -14.63
C ILE A 126 -9.13 -14.84 -15.25
N LYS A 127 -7.96 -14.91 -15.92
CA LYS A 127 -7.42 -16.18 -16.44
C LYS A 127 -7.00 -17.18 -15.37
N TYR A 128 -6.82 -16.72 -14.12
CA TYR A 128 -6.35 -17.53 -12.99
C TYR A 128 -7.39 -17.65 -11.86
N LEU A 129 -8.63 -17.21 -12.12
CA LEU A 129 -9.83 -17.54 -11.36
C LEU A 129 -10.52 -18.71 -12.07
#